data_AF-A0AAV5UUM0-F1
#
_entry.id   AF-A0AAV5UUM0-F1
#
_cell.length_a   1.000
_cell.length_b   1.000
_cell.length_c   1.000
_cell.angle_alpha   90.00
_cell.angle_beta   90.00
_cell.angle_gamma   90.00
#
_symmetry.space_group_name_H-M   'P 1'
#
loop_
_entity.id
_entity.type
_entity.pdbx_description
1 polymer ?
#
loop_
_entity_poly.entity_id
_entity_poly.type
_entity_poly.pdbx_seq_one_letter_code
_entity_poly.pdbx_strand_id
1 'polypeptide(L)'
;AATDWKNSNWECLDSPIIVMPPKNHKSKPSSIFLDLLKIVVILALIANFGCCATAETKTDEVTFEPMSCEWMQHCSKKKEGTPPLLIISSDGFAHDYLNEEDTPNILKIAECGSQAEHLIPSFPVKTFSNHYTIATGLYPSNNGVVDNRFWTTEGAEFDQTNGSFFNGEPIWNTVVKNGKVAKVMMWMGSYDSINGIAATFHHNKYSKVSSIEKLENVTDWLISDSPPDLAMVYIQDPDEAGHHYGPGTKEVRDSTKKVDRHIRYIFEKLHK
;
A
#
# COMPACT_ATOMS: atom_id res chain seq x y z
N ALA A 1 11.38 -8.57 -26.20
CA ALA A 1 12.09 -9.81 -25.84
C ALA A 1 11.39 -10.37 -24.62
N ALA A 2 10.67 -11.48 -24.80
CA ALA A 2 10.04 -12.22 -23.71
C ALA A 2 11.12 -13.06 -23.02
N THR A 3 11.24 -12.93 -21.71
CA THR A 3 12.06 -13.83 -20.89
C THR A 3 11.29 -14.19 -19.62
N ASP A 4 10.95 -15.48 -19.56
CA ASP A 4 10.63 -16.33 -18.41
C ASP A 4 10.29 -15.66 -17.07
N TRP A 5 9.01 -15.69 -16.74
CA TRP A 5 8.51 -15.71 -15.36
C TRP A 5 8.16 -17.16 -15.01
N LYS A 6 9.17 -17.95 -14.65
CA LYS A 6 8.98 -19.25 -14.00
C LYS A 6 9.61 -19.21 -12.62
N ASN A 7 8.76 -19.47 -11.63
CA ASN A 7 9.02 -19.68 -10.19
C ASN A 7 9.11 -18.42 -9.32
N SER A 8 7.94 -17.86 -9.01
CA SER A 8 7.69 -17.18 -7.75
C SER A 8 6.48 -17.84 -7.10
N ASN A 9 6.73 -18.82 -6.23
CA ASN A 9 5.69 -19.53 -5.48
C ASN A 9 5.13 -18.61 -4.40
N TRP A 10 3.84 -18.31 -4.49
CA TRP A 10 3.02 -17.81 -3.41
C TRP A 10 2.00 -18.90 -3.09
N GLU A 11 2.15 -19.56 -1.95
CA GLU A 11 1.06 -20.32 -1.32
C GLU A 11 1.10 -19.98 0.17
N CYS A 12 -0.04 -19.70 0.78
CA CYS A 12 -0.16 -19.25 2.17
C CYS A 12 0.16 -20.39 3.16
N LEU A 13 1.38 -20.94 3.15
CA LEU A 13 1.74 -22.22 3.75
C LEU A 13 3.25 -22.28 4.11
N ASP A 14 3.58 -23.05 5.16
CA ASP A 14 4.87 -23.16 5.86
C ASP A 14 6.15 -23.47 5.02
N SER A 15 7.28 -22.86 5.43
CA SER A 15 8.72 -23.28 5.25
C SER A 15 9.49 -22.93 3.94
N PRO A 16 10.85 -23.04 3.90
CA PRO A 16 11.88 -22.39 4.72
C PRO A 16 12.75 -21.41 3.89
N ILE A 17 13.31 -20.39 4.53
CA ILE A 17 14.08 -19.32 3.88
C ILE A 17 15.50 -19.80 3.51
N ILE A 18 15.91 -19.58 2.26
CA ILE A 18 17.33 -19.54 1.86
C ILE A 18 17.73 -18.08 1.71
N VAL A 19 18.42 -17.54 2.71
CA VAL A 19 19.08 -16.22 2.64
C VAL A 19 20.49 -16.42 2.07
N MET A 20 20.81 -15.76 0.96
CA MET A 20 22.20 -15.51 0.58
C MET A 20 22.60 -14.10 1.09
N PRO A 21 23.50 -13.97 2.09
CA PRO A 21 24.05 -12.67 2.47
C PRO A 21 25.26 -12.37 1.58
N PRO A 22 25.53 -11.09 1.21
CA PRO A 22 26.65 -10.40 1.87
C PRO A 22 26.53 -8.83 1.80
N LYS A 23 27.24 -7.96 2.53
CA LYS A 23 28.46 -8.04 3.36
C LYS A 23 28.28 -7.14 4.60
N ASN A 24 28.45 -7.71 5.80
CA ASN A 24 28.66 -6.93 7.02
C ASN A 24 30.08 -6.36 7.05
N HIS A 25 30.19 -5.04 7.25
CA HIS A 25 31.41 -4.42 7.75
C HIS A 25 31.61 -4.86 9.21
N LYS A 26 32.71 -5.58 9.45
CA LYS A 26 33.11 -6.04 10.78
C LYS A 26 33.73 -4.88 11.57
N SER A 27 33.28 -4.68 12.79
CA SER A 27 34.13 -4.22 13.90
C SER A 27 33.93 -5.16 15.09
N LYS A 28 35.04 -5.72 15.59
CA LYS A 28 35.08 -6.69 16.71
C LYS A 28 35.11 -5.98 18.07
N PRO A 29 34.70 -6.66 19.16
CA PRO A 29 34.68 -6.12 20.51
C PRO A 29 36.04 -6.27 21.22
N SER A 30 36.21 -5.55 22.32
CA SER A 30 37.28 -5.77 23.29
C SER A 30 36.71 -6.13 24.66
N SER A 31 37.51 -6.86 25.42
CA SER A 31 37.14 -7.73 26.54
C SER A 31 37.70 -7.25 27.88
N ILE A 32 37.20 -7.89 28.96
CA ILE A 32 37.79 -8.12 30.29
C ILE A 32 37.35 -7.12 31.39
N PHE A 33 36.61 -7.58 32.40
CA PHE A 33 37.15 -7.86 33.75
C PHE A 33 36.14 -8.60 34.65
N LEU A 34 36.69 -9.53 35.44
CA LEU A 34 36.04 -10.44 36.38
C LEU A 34 35.49 -9.73 37.62
N ASP A 35 34.47 -10.31 38.26
CA ASP A 35 34.65 -10.81 39.64
C ASP A 35 33.55 -11.80 40.08
N LEU A 36 34.02 -12.83 40.78
CA LEU A 36 33.32 -14.02 41.25
C LEU A 36 32.84 -13.86 42.69
N LEU A 37 31.76 -14.58 42.99
CA LEU A 37 31.40 -15.20 44.28
C LEU A 37 31.02 -14.28 45.47
N LYS A 38 29.80 -14.48 45.99
CA LYS A 38 29.56 -15.00 47.36
C LYS A 38 28.08 -15.31 47.64
N ILE A 39 27.80 -16.61 47.85
CA ILE A 39 27.06 -17.21 48.99
C ILE A 39 25.54 -16.90 49.08
N VAL A 40 24.62 -17.80 48.74
CA VAL A 40 24.18 -19.04 49.45
C VAL A 40 23.40 -18.77 50.76
N VAL A 41 22.12 -19.19 50.75
CA VAL A 41 21.24 -19.54 51.88
C VAL A 41 20.63 -18.39 52.70
N ILE A 42 19.34 -18.13 52.46
CA ILE A 42 18.32 -18.10 53.53
C ILE A 42 17.13 -18.94 53.06
N LEU A 43 16.98 -20.08 53.72
CA LEU A 43 15.85 -21.01 53.67
C LEU A 43 14.66 -20.46 54.45
N ALA A 44 13.46 -20.71 53.91
CA ALA A 44 12.23 -21.11 54.60
C ALA A 44 11.52 -20.12 55.55
N LEU A 45 10.19 -20.31 55.65
CA LEU A 45 9.16 -19.55 56.38
C LEU A 45 8.54 -18.46 55.49
N ILE A 46 7.44 -18.71 54.77
CA ILE A 46 6.10 -18.95 55.32
C ILE A 46 5.35 -19.96 54.46
N ALA A 47 5.03 -21.11 55.05
CA ALA A 47 3.94 -21.97 54.62
C ALA A 47 2.68 -21.58 55.42
N ASN A 48 1.51 -21.75 54.79
CA ASN A 48 0.16 -21.55 55.30
C ASN A 48 -0.34 -20.11 55.44
N PHE A 49 -0.99 -19.61 54.40
CA PHE A 49 -2.39 -19.17 54.50
C PHE A 49 -3.06 -19.38 53.14
N GLY A 50 -4.15 -20.14 53.15
CA GLY A 50 -4.85 -20.54 51.94
C GLY A 50 -5.61 -19.41 51.27
N CYS A 51 -5.87 -19.57 49.99
CA CYS A 51 -7.17 -19.36 49.38
C CYS A 51 -7.14 -19.98 47.99
N CYS A 52 -8.28 -20.48 47.52
CA CYS A 52 -8.47 -20.99 46.17
C CYS A 52 -7.87 -20.05 45.12
N ALA A 53 -6.70 -20.40 44.59
CA ALA A 53 -6.27 -19.89 43.30
C ALA A 53 -7.02 -20.72 42.27
N THR A 54 -8.16 -20.20 41.81
CA THR A 54 -8.63 -20.51 40.46
C THR A 54 -7.43 -20.32 39.55
N ALA A 55 -7.01 -21.38 38.86
CA ALA A 55 -6.11 -21.24 37.73
C ALA A 55 -6.89 -20.45 36.67
N GLU A 56 -6.87 -19.12 36.78
CA GLU A 56 -7.10 -18.26 35.64
C GLU A 56 -6.00 -18.63 34.66
N THR A 57 -6.36 -19.37 33.63
CA THR A 57 -5.61 -19.36 32.38
C THR A 57 -5.60 -17.92 31.91
N LYS A 58 -4.62 -17.13 32.37
CA LYS A 58 -4.15 -15.97 31.63
C LYS A 58 -3.65 -16.52 30.31
N THR A 59 -4.53 -16.55 29.32
CA THR A 59 -4.08 -16.37 27.95
C THR A 59 -3.42 -15.01 27.96
N ASP A 60 -2.08 -14.99 28.08
CA ASP A 60 -1.30 -13.79 27.79
C ASP A 60 -1.64 -13.41 26.36
N GLU A 61 -2.58 -12.49 26.22
CA GLU A 61 -2.99 -11.93 24.95
C GLU A 61 -1.74 -11.20 24.44
N VAL A 62 -1.02 -11.81 23.50
CA VAL A 62 0.17 -11.22 22.90
C VAL A 62 -0.28 -9.94 22.21
N THR A 63 -0.04 -8.80 22.85
CA THR A 63 -0.36 -7.49 22.29
C THR A 63 0.75 -7.14 21.28
N PHE A 64 0.49 -7.38 20.00
CA PHE A 64 1.40 -7.01 18.93
C PHE A 64 1.52 -5.48 18.80
N GLU A 65 2.73 -4.98 18.56
CA GLU A 65 2.93 -3.57 18.23
C GLU A 65 2.32 -3.26 16.86
N PRO A 66 1.42 -2.26 16.75
CA PRO A 66 0.77 -1.97 15.48
C PRO A 66 1.76 -1.51 14.41
N MET A 67 1.59 -2.02 13.20
CA MET A 67 2.51 -1.90 12.06
C MET A 67 3.81 -2.70 12.16
N SER A 68 4.10 -3.45 13.23
CA SER A 68 5.21 -4.42 13.18
C SER A 68 4.98 -5.48 12.08
N CYS A 69 6.04 -6.13 11.57
CA CYS A 69 5.86 -7.19 10.57
C CYS A 69 5.05 -8.36 11.10
N GLU A 70 5.21 -8.69 12.39
CA GLU A 70 4.40 -9.70 13.07
C GLU A 70 2.92 -9.30 13.12
N TRP A 71 2.63 -8.03 13.45
CA TRP A 71 1.28 -7.50 13.42
C TRP A 71 0.67 -7.53 12.01
N MET A 72 1.42 -7.16 10.97
CA MET A 72 0.92 -7.18 9.58
C MET A 72 0.66 -8.61 9.07
N GLN A 73 1.44 -9.58 9.54
CA GLN A 73 1.27 -11.00 9.18
C GLN A 73 0.16 -11.69 9.98
N HIS A 74 -0.24 -11.10 11.11
CA HIS A 74 -1.33 -11.62 11.92
C HIS A 74 -2.69 -11.33 11.26
N CYS A 75 -3.44 -12.37 10.92
CA CYS A 75 -4.81 -12.25 10.41
C CYS A 75 -5.79 -12.82 11.42
N SER A 76 -6.58 -11.94 12.04
CA SER A 76 -7.64 -12.31 13.00
C SER A 76 -8.79 -13.08 12.33
N LYS A 77 -9.05 -12.81 11.06
CA LYS A 77 -10.06 -13.47 10.22
C LYS A 77 -9.43 -13.87 8.89
N LYS A 78 -9.32 -15.18 8.64
CA LYS A 78 -8.98 -15.68 7.32
C LYS A 78 -10.25 -15.70 6.46
N LYS A 79 -10.25 -14.94 5.38
CA LYS A 79 -11.30 -15.00 4.36
C LYS A 79 -10.90 -16.06 3.33
N GLU A 80 -11.78 -17.01 3.10
CA GLU A 80 -11.61 -18.02 2.04
C GLU A 80 -11.67 -17.38 0.66
N GLY A 81 -10.83 -17.85 -0.27
CA GLY A 81 -10.77 -17.38 -1.65
C GLY A 81 -9.56 -16.49 -1.95
N THR A 82 -9.62 -15.78 -3.08
CA THR A 82 -8.54 -14.88 -3.52
C THR A 82 -8.58 -13.57 -2.73
N PRO A 83 -7.47 -13.11 -2.14
CA PRO A 83 -7.41 -11.82 -1.48
C PRO A 83 -7.74 -10.67 -2.45
N PRO A 84 -8.45 -9.61 -2.00
CA PRO A 84 -8.70 -8.44 -2.82
C PRO A 84 -7.41 -7.67 -3.10
N LEU A 85 -7.29 -7.07 -4.28
CA LEU A 85 -6.18 -6.19 -4.63
C LEU A 85 -6.56 -4.73 -4.38
N LEU A 86 -5.81 -4.04 -3.52
CA LEU A 86 -5.90 -2.60 -3.33
C LEU A 86 -4.71 -1.91 -4.03
N ILE A 87 -5.00 -0.94 -4.89
CA ILE A 87 -4.00 -0.07 -5.51
C ILE A 87 -4.22 1.36 -5.03
N ILE A 88 -3.22 1.93 -4.36
CA ILE A 88 -3.22 3.32 -3.90
C ILE A 88 -2.19 4.08 -4.74
N SER A 89 -2.62 5.13 -5.43
CA SER A 89 -1.72 6.09 -6.05
C SER A 89 -1.73 7.41 -5.26
N SER A 90 -0.56 7.83 -4.82
CA SER A 90 -0.30 9.12 -4.19
C SER A 90 0.41 10.00 -5.21
N ASP A 91 -0.30 10.99 -5.77
CA ASP A 91 0.24 11.78 -6.88
C ASP A 91 1.45 12.60 -6.44
N GLY A 92 2.43 12.72 -7.34
CA GLY A 92 3.65 13.49 -7.09
C GLY A 92 4.51 12.97 -5.93
N PHE A 93 4.27 11.75 -5.43
CA PHE A 93 5.08 11.15 -4.39
C PHE A 93 6.43 10.70 -4.99
N ALA A 94 7.43 11.59 -4.92
CA ALA A 94 8.76 11.30 -5.40
C ALA A 94 9.46 10.26 -4.51
N HIS A 95 10.34 9.46 -5.12
CA HIS A 95 11.19 8.50 -4.39
C HIS A 95 11.91 9.13 -3.19
N ASP A 96 12.44 10.35 -3.38
CA ASP A 96 13.24 11.06 -2.37
C ASP A 96 12.43 11.53 -1.15
N TYR A 97 11.11 11.34 -1.15
CA TYR A 97 10.27 11.64 0.01
C TYR A 97 10.24 10.51 1.05
N LEU A 98 10.75 9.32 0.71
CA LEU A 98 10.84 8.18 1.63
C LEU A 98 12.01 8.36 2.62
N ASN A 99 11.69 8.49 3.91
CA ASN A 99 12.70 8.52 4.98
C ASN A 99 12.10 8.11 6.35
N GLU A 100 12.95 7.71 7.29
CA GLU A 100 12.55 7.22 8.61
C GLU A 100 11.82 8.26 9.47
N GLU A 101 12.11 9.55 9.28
CA GLU A 101 11.53 10.63 10.08
C GLU A 101 10.12 11.01 9.62
N ASP A 102 9.88 11.00 8.31
CA ASP A 102 8.66 11.53 7.70
C ASP A 102 7.68 10.46 7.25
N THR A 103 8.19 9.28 6.85
CA THR A 103 7.38 8.18 6.31
C THR A 103 7.66 6.83 6.97
N PRO A 104 7.68 6.74 8.32
CA PRO A 104 8.02 5.50 9.02
C PRO A 104 7.01 4.38 8.74
N ASN A 105 5.72 4.69 8.50
CA ASN A 105 4.69 3.68 8.29
C ASN A 105 4.79 3.08 6.88
N ILE A 106 5.04 3.91 5.86
CA ILE A 106 5.28 3.45 4.48
C ILE A 106 6.57 2.62 4.42
N LEU A 107 7.65 3.06 5.06
CA LEU A 107 8.90 2.29 5.11
C LEU A 107 8.73 0.96 5.84
N LYS A 108 7.88 0.92 6.88
CA LYS A 108 7.57 -0.33 7.57
C LYS A 108 6.81 -1.32 6.66
N ILE A 109 5.90 -0.84 5.82
CA ILE A 109 5.25 -1.69 4.80
C ILE A 109 6.28 -2.24 3.81
N ALA A 110 7.24 -1.42 3.39
CA ALA A 110 8.31 -1.86 2.51
C ALA A 110 9.22 -2.91 3.18
N GLU A 111 9.57 -2.73 4.45
CA GLU A 111 10.38 -3.66 5.24
C GLU A 111 9.69 -5.02 5.41
N CYS A 112 8.40 -5.02 5.71
CA CYS A 112 7.62 -6.24 5.91
C CYS A 112 7.12 -6.88 4.61
N GLY A 113 7.22 -6.15 3.50
CA GLY A 113 6.71 -6.52 2.18
C GLY A 113 7.81 -6.49 1.12
N SER A 114 7.56 -5.76 0.04
CA SER A 114 8.50 -5.61 -1.08
C SER A 114 8.50 -4.18 -1.59
N GLN A 115 9.67 -3.70 -2.02
CA GLN A 115 9.87 -2.38 -2.56
C GLN A 115 10.82 -2.45 -3.77
N ALA A 116 10.48 -1.72 -4.83
CA ALA A 116 11.41 -1.41 -5.91
C ALA A 116 12.27 -0.19 -5.53
N GLU A 117 13.49 -0.09 -6.08
CA GLU A 117 14.36 1.08 -5.85
C GLU A 117 13.63 2.37 -6.22
N HIS A 118 13.06 2.44 -7.43
CA HIS A 118 12.18 3.53 -7.85
C HIS A 118 11.33 3.09 -9.04
N LEU A 119 10.22 3.79 -9.27
CA LEU A 119 9.41 3.64 -10.48
C LEU A 119 9.92 4.60 -11.55
N ILE A 120 10.24 4.08 -12.75
CA ILE A 120 10.57 4.92 -13.90
C ILE A 120 9.27 5.28 -14.64
N PRO A 121 8.83 6.55 -14.64
CA PRO A 121 7.60 6.95 -15.33
C PRO A 121 7.78 6.94 -16.85
N SER A 122 6.65 6.79 -17.56
CA SER A 122 6.60 7.09 -18.98
C SER A 122 6.67 8.58 -19.24
N PHE A 123 7.25 8.95 -20.39
CA PHE A 123 7.27 10.34 -20.84
C PHE A 123 5.97 10.70 -21.59
N PRO A 124 5.37 11.88 -21.34
CA PRO A 124 5.77 12.89 -20.36
C PRO A 124 5.39 12.50 -18.92
N VAL A 125 6.13 13.01 -17.94
CA VAL A 125 5.91 12.76 -16.50
C VAL A 125 4.73 13.61 -16.01
N LYS A 126 3.54 13.24 -16.45
CA LYS A 126 2.26 13.87 -16.16
C LYS A 126 1.29 12.86 -15.55
N THR A 127 0.42 13.33 -14.66
CA THR A 127 -0.56 12.52 -13.94
C THR A 127 -1.34 11.60 -14.88
N PHE A 128 -2.02 12.13 -15.90
CA PHE A 128 -2.93 11.34 -16.71
C PHE A 128 -2.20 10.32 -17.58
N SER A 129 -1.10 10.72 -18.21
CA SER A 129 -0.27 9.83 -19.02
C SER A 129 0.26 8.65 -18.21
N ASN A 130 0.75 8.89 -16.99
CA ASN A 130 1.33 7.83 -16.16
C ASN A 130 0.28 6.98 -15.46
N HIS A 131 -0.79 7.57 -14.92
CA HIS A 131 -1.86 6.80 -14.26
C HIS A 131 -2.58 5.87 -15.23
N TYR A 132 -2.77 6.31 -16.48
CA TYR A 132 -3.37 5.44 -17.49
C TYR A 132 -2.38 4.40 -18.03
N THR A 133 -1.09 4.74 -18.09
CA THR A 133 -0.03 3.75 -18.35
C THR A 133 0.01 2.65 -17.29
N ILE A 134 -0.08 3.00 -16.00
CA ILE A 134 -0.14 2.03 -14.89
C ILE A 134 -1.38 1.14 -15.02
N ALA A 135 -2.52 1.72 -15.39
CA ALA A 135 -3.76 0.97 -15.53
C ALA A 135 -3.77 -0.02 -16.72
N THR A 136 -2.99 0.23 -17.77
CA THR A 136 -3.07 -0.51 -19.05
C THR A 136 -1.81 -1.30 -19.41
N GLY A 137 -0.66 -0.97 -18.82
CA GLY A 137 0.65 -1.48 -19.25
C GLY A 137 1.12 -0.95 -20.61
N LEU A 138 0.46 0.07 -21.17
CA LEU A 138 0.76 0.63 -22.48
C LEU A 138 1.39 2.02 -22.37
N TYR A 139 2.36 2.32 -23.22
CA TYR A 139 2.91 3.67 -23.35
C TYR A 139 1.84 4.70 -23.74
N PRO A 140 2.00 5.99 -23.39
CA PRO A 140 1.09 7.07 -23.76
C PRO A 140 0.73 7.11 -25.26
N SER A 141 1.71 6.84 -26.14
CA SER A 141 1.51 6.77 -27.60
C SER A 141 0.56 5.66 -28.05
N ASN A 142 0.39 4.64 -27.22
CA ASN A 142 -0.42 3.45 -27.52
C ASN A 142 -1.77 3.49 -26.80
N ASN A 143 -1.82 4.06 -25.60
CA ASN A 143 -3.05 4.18 -24.81
C ASN A 143 -3.84 5.47 -25.12
N GLY A 144 -3.27 6.41 -25.89
CA GLY A 144 -3.93 7.63 -26.37
C GLY A 144 -3.85 8.83 -25.42
N VAL A 145 -3.35 8.66 -24.18
CA VAL A 145 -3.30 9.72 -23.16
C VAL A 145 -1.91 10.34 -23.10
N VAL A 146 -1.63 11.27 -24.01
CA VAL A 146 -0.28 11.82 -24.23
C VAL A 146 0.11 13.00 -23.33
N ASP A 147 -0.85 13.68 -22.71
CA ASP A 147 -0.64 14.74 -21.71
C ASP A 147 -1.91 14.90 -20.85
N ASN A 148 -1.88 15.74 -19.81
CA ASN A 148 -3.05 16.14 -19.04
C ASN A 148 -4.01 17.03 -19.87
N ARG A 149 -3.49 17.70 -20.90
CA ARG A 149 -4.26 18.56 -21.81
C ARG A 149 -3.68 18.50 -23.22
N PHE A 150 -4.48 18.05 -24.17
CA PHE A 150 -4.10 17.97 -25.59
C PHE A 150 -5.34 18.02 -26.48
N TRP A 151 -5.14 18.10 -27.79
CA TRP A 151 -6.19 18.07 -28.80
C TRP A 151 -5.99 16.89 -29.75
N THR A 152 -7.08 16.31 -30.24
CA THR A 152 -7.03 15.29 -31.30
C THR A 152 -6.73 15.94 -32.65
N THR A 153 -6.41 15.13 -33.65
CA THR A 153 -6.22 15.56 -35.04
C THR A 153 -7.47 16.21 -35.64
N GLU A 154 -8.64 15.87 -35.12
CA GLU A 154 -9.95 16.41 -35.51
C GLU A 154 -10.30 17.69 -34.73
N GLY A 155 -9.44 18.14 -33.82
CA GLY A 155 -9.60 19.39 -33.06
C GLY A 155 -10.42 19.28 -31.79
N ALA A 156 -10.75 18.06 -31.31
CA ALA A 156 -11.42 17.88 -30.04
C ALA A 156 -10.42 18.02 -28.86
N GLU A 157 -10.76 18.82 -27.84
CA GLU A 157 -9.97 18.88 -26.61
C GLU A 157 -10.16 17.57 -25.82
N PHE A 158 -9.07 17.05 -25.25
CA PHE A 158 -9.10 15.84 -24.44
C PHE A 158 -10.10 15.95 -23.28
N ASP A 159 -11.06 15.03 -23.22
CA ASP A 159 -12.00 14.91 -22.13
C ASP A 159 -11.77 13.61 -21.34
N GLN A 160 -11.20 13.76 -20.16
CA GLN A 160 -10.96 12.66 -19.22
C GLN A 160 -12.22 11.93 -18.74
N THR A 161 -13.41 12.53 -18.90
CA THR A 161 -14.70 11.92 -18.55
C THR A 161 -15.36 11.19 -19.70
N ASN A 162 -14.74 11.17 -20.88
CA ASN A 162 -15.28 10.51 -22.06
C ASN A 162 -14.38 9.33 -22.46
N GLY A 163 -14.93 8.12 -22.38
CA GLY A 163 -14.20 6.88 -22.62
C GLY A 163 -13.65 6.73 -24.05
N SER A 164 -14.17 7.49 -25.02
CA SER A 164 -13.72 7.45 -26.42
C SER A 164 -12.31 8.01 -26.65
N PHE A 165 -11.76 8.79 -25.70
CA PHE A 165 -10.38 9.28 -25.78
C PHE A 165 -9.34 8.24 -25.31
N PHE A 166 -9.78 7.10 -24.80
CA PHE A 166 -8.92 6.11 -24.16
C PHE A 166 -8.80 4.86 -25.02
N ASN A 167 -7.57 4.45 -25.28
CA ASN A 167 -7.25 3.21 -25.99
C ASN A 167 -6.71 2.14 -25.04
N GLY A 168 -6.77 0.89 -25.48
CA GLY A 168 -6.32 -0.25 -24.70
C GLY A 168 -7.36 -0.72 -23.67
N GLU A 169 -6.91 -1.58 -22.76
CA GLU A 169 -7.77 -2.18 -21.74
C GLU A 169 -7.21 -1.85 -20.35
N PRO A 170 -7.88 -0.98 -19.58
CA PRO A 170 -7.46 -0.74 -18.21
C PRO A 170 -7.81 -1.93 -17.32
N ILE A 171 -7.03 -2.15 -16.26
CA ILE A 171 -7.14 -3.33 -15.38
C ILE A 171 -8.55 -3.54 -14.80
N TRP A 172 -9.30 -2.46 -14.53
CA TRP A 172 -10.68 -2.60 -14.06
C TRP A 172 -11.62 -3.21 -15.11
N ASN A 173 -11.38 -2.94 -16.40
CA ASN A 173 -12.11 -3.60 -17.49
C ASN A 173 -11.71 -5.07 -17.60
N THR A 174 -10.42 -5.40 -17.45
CA THR A 174 -9.94 -6.79 -17.44
C THR A 174 -10.61 -7.59 -16.31
N VAL A 175 -10.69 -7.01 -15.10
CA VAL A 175 -11.36 -7.64 -13.95
C VAL A 175 -12.84 -7.89 -14.26
N VAL A 176 -13.57 -6.88 -14.74
CA VAL A 176 -15.00 -7.02 -15.08
C VAL A 176 -15.24 -8.02 -16.21
N LYS A 177 -14.41 -8.04 -17.26
CA LYS A 177 -14.48 -9.03 -18.35
C LYS A 177 -14.36 -10.47 -17.86
N ASN A 178 -13.64 -10.68 -16.76
CA ASN A 178 -13.45 -12.00 -16.16
C ASN A 178 -14.50 -12.31 -15.06
N GLY A 179 -15.62 -11.59 -15.03
CA GLY A 179 -16.73 -11.85 -14.11
C GLY A 179 -16.44 -11.46 -12.66
N LYS A 180 -15.42 -10.62 -12.44
CA LYS A 180 -14.99 -10.14 -11.12
C LYS A 180 -15.44 -8.70 -10.85
N VAL A 181 -15.39 -8.30 -9.59
CA VAL A 181 -15.86 -6.97 -9.13
C VAL A 181 -14.70 -5.99 -9.05
N ALA A 182 -14.80 -4.87 -9.78
CA ALA A 182 -13.85 -3.77 -9.72
C ALA A 182 -14.53 -2.48 -9.20
N LYS A 183 -13.99 -1.88 -8.14
CA LYS A 183 -14.42 -0.57 -7.63
C LYS A 183 -13.29 0.44 -7.70
N VAL A 184 -13.54 1.59 -8.33
CA VAL A 184 -12.50 2.58 -8.63
C VAL A 184 -12.86 3.95 -8.03
N MET A 185 -12.01 4.45 -7.14
CA MET A 185 -12.14 5.73 -6.47
C MET A 185 -11.27 6.78 -7.15
N MET A 186 -11.89 7.55 -8.05
CA MET A 186 -11.29 8.70 -8.72
C MET A 186 -10.00 8.41 -9.51
N TRP A 187 -9.80 7.19 -10.00
CA TRP A 187 -8.70 6.92 -10.91
C TRP A 187 -8.98 7.53 -12.29
N MET A 188 -7.96 8.12 -12.88
CA MET A 188 -8.05 8.75 -14.19
C MET A 188 -8.56 7.78 -15.28
N GLY A 189 -9.58 8.19 -16.04
CA GLY A 189 -10.22 7.39 -17.09
C GLY A 189 -11.29 6.40 -16.61
N SER A 190 -11.55 6.29 -15.31
CA SER A 190 -12.56 5.37 -14.80
C SER A 190 -14.00 5.91 -14.88
N TYR A 191 -14.22 7.12 -15.41
CA TYR A 191 -15.48 7.86 -15.26
C TYR A 191 -16.55 7.52 -16.29
N ASP A 192 -16.19 6.74 -17.32
CA ASP A 192 -17.06 6.31 -18.39
C ASP A 192 -16.61 4.92 -18.89
N SER A 193 -17.44 4.28 -19.70
CA SER A 193 -17.09 3.01 -20.34
C SER A 193 -15.98 3.19 -21.37
N ILE A 194 -14.94 2.38 -21.28
CA ILE A 194 -13.86 2.30 -22.27
C ILE A 194 -14.05 0.98 -23.02
N ASN A 195 -14.17 1.03 -24.35
CA ASN A 195 -14.48 -0.14 -25.19
C ASN A 195 -15.76 -0.89 -24.73
N GLY A 196 -16.76 -0.13 -24.27
CA GLY A 196 -18.06 -0.66 -23.85
C GLY A 196 -18.08 -1.30 -22.46
N ILE A 197 -16.99 -1.20 -21.68
CA ILE A 197 -16.89 -1.76 -20.33
C ILE A 197 -16.43 -0.67 -19.36
N ALA A 198 -17.04 -0.66 -18.18
CA ALA A 198 -16.66 0.19 -17.06
C ALA A 198 -16.37 -0.66 -15.83
N ALA A 199 -15.73 -0.06 -14.82
CA ALA A 199 -15.64 -0.66 -13.49
C ALA A 199 -17.05 -0.94 -12.93
N THR A 200 -17.21 -1.97 -12.10
CA THR A 200 -18.48 -2.29 -11.41
C THR A 200 -19.00 -1.10 -10.61
N PHE A 201 -18.09 -0.31 -10.05
CA PHE A 201 -18.37 1.00 -9.49
C PHE A 201 -17.23 1.95 -9.82
N HIS A 202 -17.55 3.19 -10.16
CA HIS A 202 -16.58 4.27 -10.22
C HIS A 202 -17.14 5.54 -9.59
N HIS A 203 -16.28 6.26 -8.88
CA HIS A 203 -16.66 7.53 -8.28
C HIS A 203 -16.78 8.63 -9.34
N ASN A 204 -17.69 9.58 -9.15
CA ASN A 204 -17.78 10.76 -10.01
C ASN A 204 -16.55 11.67 -9.78
N LYS A 205 -15.93 12.11 -10.88
CA LYS A 205 -14.77 13.02 -10.88
C LYS A 205 -15.04 14.32 -10.11
N TYR A 206 -16.24 14.89 -10.24
CA TYR A 206 -16.52 16.25 -9.76
C TYR A 206 -16.97 16.34 -8.30
N SER A 207 -17.02 15.19 -7.62
CA SER A 207 -17.33 15.16 -6.21
C SER A 207 -16.16 15.70 -5.38
N LYS A 208 -16.45 16.61 -4.44
CA LYS A 208 -15.45 17.11 -3.49
C LYS A 208 -15.29 16.08 -2.38
N VAL A 209 -14.20 15.32 -2.43
CA VAL A 209 -13.85 14.29 -1.44
C VAL A 209 -12.37 14.43 -1.10
N SER A 210 -12.04 14.54 0.18
CA SER A 210 -10.66 14.65 0.65
C SER A 210 -9.88 13.34 0.47
N SER A 211 -8.56 13.40 0.51
CA SER A 211 -7.69 12.21 0.41
C SER A 211 -8.05 11.14 1.46
N ILE A 212 -8.35 11.53 2.70
CA ILE A 212 -8.70 10.57 3.76
C ILE A 212 -10.06 9.93 3.53
N GLU A 213 -11.07 10.69 3.10
CA GLU A 213 -12.41 10.14 2.81
C GLU A 213 -12.35 9.14 1.64
N LYS A 214 -11.54 9.40 0.60
CA LYS A 214 -11.32 8.44 -0.50
C LYS A 214 -10.74 7.13 0.03
N LEU A 215 -9.74 7.23 0.91
CA LEU A 215 -9.06 6.10 1.52
C LEU A 215 -9.97 5.32 2.48
N GLU A 216 -10.80 6.01 3.25
CA GLU A 216 -11.83 5.41 4.10
C GLU A 216 -12.85 4.63 3.29
N ASN A 217 -13.38 5.23 2.22
CA ASN A 217 -14.36 4.60 1.34
C ASN A 217 -13.83 3.30 0.72
N VAL A 218 -12.59 3.29 0.22
CA VAL A 218 -12.02 2.04 -0.33
C VAL A 218 -11.73 1.01 0.75
N THR A 219 -11.35 1.45 1.95
CA THR A 219 -11.17 0.54 3.09
C THR A 219 -12.50 -0.09 3.50
N ASP A 220 -13.59 0.70 3.52
CA ASP A 220 -14.94 0.21 3.82
C ASP A 220 -15.43 -0.79 2.77
N TRP A 221 -15.05 -0.62 1.49
CA TRP A 221 -15.31 -1.64 0.49
C TRP A 221 -14.62 -2.96 0.82
N LEU A 222 -13.37 -2.92 1.26
CA LEU A 222 -12.56 -4.11 1.52
C LEU A 222 -12.97 -4.88 2.79
N ILE A 223 -13.47 -4.19 3.82
CA ILE A 223 -13.96 -4.83 5.06
C ILE A 223 -15.45 -5.16 5.02
N SER A 224 -16.15 -4.84 3.93
CA SER A 224 -17.57 -5.18 3.76
C SER A 224 -17.78 -6.70 3.62
N ASP A 225 -19.03 -7.13 3.77
CA ASP A 225 -19.41 -8.54 3.59
C ASP A 225 -19.08 -9.05 2.18
N SER A 226 -19.17 -8.17 1.17
CA SER A 226 -18.90 -8.44 -0.24
C SER A 226 -17.85 -7.49 -0.82
N PRO A 227 -16.57 -7.69 -0.49
CA PRO A 227 -15.49 -6.85 -0.96
C PRO A 227 -15.24 -7.07 -2.45
N PRO A 228 -14.73 -6.05 -3.16
CA PRO A 228 -14.37 -6.20 -4.56
C PRO A 228 -13.10 -7.03 -4.72
N ASP A 229 -12.93 -7.67 -5.88
CA ASP A 229 -11.66 -8.28 -6.27
C ASP A 229 -10.56 -7.24 -6.49
N LEU A 230 -10.94 -6.06 -6.99
CA LEU A 230 -10.06 -4.92 -7.24
C LEU A 230 -10.65 -3.64 -6.65
N ALA A 231 -9.88 -2.96 -5.80
CA ALA A 231 -10.09 -1.59 -5.36
C ALA A 231 -8.92 -0.72 -5.84
N MET A 232 -9.23 0.42 -6.47
CA MET A 232 -8.22 1.40 -6.86
C MET A 232 -8.57 2.76 -6.30
N VAL A 233 -7.58 3.53 -5.83
CA VAL A 233 -7.77 4.88 -5.31
C VAL A 233 -6.65 5.81 -5.73
N TYR A 234 -7.04 7.02 -6.14
CA TYR A 234 -6.14 8.15 -6.39
C TYR A 234 -6.29 9.19 -5.28
N ILE A 235 -5.16 9.61 -4.70
CA ILE A 235 -5.07 10.77 -3.82
C ILE A 235 -4.07 11.78 -4.41
N GLN A 236 -4.38 13.06 -4.21
CA GLN A 236 -3.66 14.20 -4.82
C GLN A 236 -2.45 14.69 -4.00
N ASP A 237 -2.29 14.19 -2.79
CA ASP A 237 -1.17 14.54 -1.92
C ASP A 237 0.03 13.61 -2.25
N PRO A 238 1.30 14.07 -2.24
CA PRO A 238 1.75 15.44 -1.96
C PRO A 238 1.83 16.38 -3.19
N ASP A 239 1.46 15.95 -4.40
CA ASP A 239 1.54 16.75 -5.63
C ASP A 239 0.92 18.15 -5.49
N GLU A 240 -0.26 18.25 -4.89
CA GLU A 240 -0.94 19.53 -4.67
C GLU A 240 -0.06 20.51 -3.87
N ALA A 241 0.65 20.04 -2.84
CA ALA A 241 1.59 20.87 -2.08
C ALA A 241 2.84 21.21 -2.92
N GLY A 242 3.34 20.24 -3.70
CA GLY A 242 4.47 20.44 -4.60
C GLY A 242 4.21 21.51 -5.66
N HIS A 243 2.99 21.56 -6.21
CA HIS A 243 2.59 22.59 -7.17
C HIS A 243 2.49 23.99 -6.57
N HIS A 244 2.01 24.11 -5.33
CA HIS A 244 1.84 25.41 -4.68
C HIS A 244 3.16 25.97 -4.11
N TYR A 245 4.02 25.12 -3.57
CA TYR A 245 5.18 25.55 -2.78
C TYR A 245 6.54 25.14 -3.37
N GLY A 246 6.57 24.16 -4.28
CA GLY A 246 7.79 23.58 -4.82
C GLY A 246 8.32 22.39 -4.00
N PRO A 247 9.11 21.49 -4.60
CA PRO A 247 9.66 20.32 -3.91
C PRO A 247 10.67 20.73 -2.83
N GLY A 248 10.77 19.92 -1.77
CA GLY A 248 11.74 20.13 -0.68
C GLY A 248 11.34 21.17 0.36
N THR A 249 10.15 21.76 0.26
CA THR A 249 9.62 22.69 1.27
C THR A 249 9.00 21.98 2.46
N LYS A 250 8.77 22.74 3.54
CA LYS A 250 8.09 22.22 4.74
C LYS A 250 6.67 21.75 4.41
N GLU A 251 5.97 22.43 3.51
CA GLU A 251 4.60 22.12 3.12
C GLU A 251 4.50 20.76 2.40
N VAL A 252 5.44 20.47 1.50
CA VAL A 252 5.53 19.15 0.85
C VAL A 252 5.87 18.07 1.86
N ARG A 253 6.79 18.36 2.79
CA ARG A 253 7.16 17.45 3.88
C ARG A 253 5.97 17.14 4.80
N ASP A 254 5.20 18.16 5.18
CA ASP A 254 4.00 18.01 6.00
C ASP A 254 2.91 17.21 5.28
N SER A 255 2.74 17.43 3.96
CA SER A 255 1.82 16.65 3.13
C SER A 255 2.25 15.19 3.00
N THR A 256 3.56 14.93 2.87
CA THR A 256 4.13 13.58 2.87
C THR A 256 3.86 12.85 4.20
N LYS A 257 4.11 13.51 5.34
CA LYS A 257 3.77 12.99 6.68
C LYS A 257 2.27 12.70 6.82
N LYS A 258 1.42 13.51 6.19
CA LYS A 258 -0.03 13.30 6.19
C LYS A 258 -0.41 12.03 5.42
N VAL A 259 0.18 11.80 4.24
CA VAL A 259 0.00 10.55 3.48
C VAL A 259 0.42 9.35 4.33
N ASP A 260 1.60 9.39 4.95
CA ASP A 260 2.10 8.31 5.82
C ASP A 260 1.13 7.97 6.97
N ARG A 261 0.57 8.99 7.64
CA ARG A 261 -0.46 8.79 8.68
C ARG A 261 -1.75 8.19 8.13
N HIS A 262 -2.18 8.58 6.93
CA HIS A 262 -3.36 7.98 6.32
C HIS A 262 -3.14 6.50 6.00
N ILE A 263 -1.95 6.15 5.49
CA ILE A 263 -1.58 4.75 5.22
C ILE A 263 -1.64 3.92 6.51
N ARG A 264 -1.04 4.42 7.60
CA ARG A 264 -1.14 3.77 8.91
C ARG A 264 -2.60 3.52 9.31
N TYR A 265 -3.42 4.55 9.23
CA TYR A 265 -4.82 4.49 9.63
C TYR A 265 -5.61 3.42 8.84
N ILE A 266 -5.40 3.32 7.52
CA ILE A 266 -6.05 2.29 6.70
C ILE A 266 -5.61 0.90 7.12
N PHE A 267 -4.30 0.68 7.33
CA PHE A 267 -3.80 -0.63 7.77
C PHE A 267 -4.40 -1.02 9.11
N GLU A 268 -4.45 -0.10 10.08
CA GLU A 268 -5.09 -0.33 11.38
C GLU A 268 -6.59 -0.66 11.24
N LYS A 269 -7.28 -0.06 10.27
CA LYS A 269 -8.70 -0.34 9.98
C LYS A 269 -8.89 -1.69 9.29
N LEU A 270 -8.01 -2.08 8.37
CA LEU A 270 -8.04 -3.37 7.68
C LEU A 270 -7.71 -4.56 8.60
N HIS A 271 -6.94 -4.33 9.66
CA HIS A 271 -6.54 -5.38 10.60
C HIS A 271 -7.66 -5.79 11.59
N LYS A 272 -8.67 -4.94 11.79
CA LYS A 272 -9.82 -5.19 12.68
C LYS A 272 -10.86 -6.12 12.03
#